data_AF-A0A937Z4G3-F1
#
_entry.id   AF-A0A937Z4G3-F1
#
_cell.length_a   1.000
_cell.length_b   1.000
_cell.length_c   1.000
_cell.angle_alpha   90.00
_cell.angle_beta   90.00
_cell.angle_gamma   90.00
#
_symmetry.space_group_name_H-M   'P 1'
#
loop_
_entity.id
_entity.type
_entity.pdbx_description
1 polymer ?
#
loop_
_entity_poly.entity_id
_entity_poly.type
_entity_poly.pdbx_seq_one_letter_code
_entity_poly.pdbx_strand_id
1 'polypeptide(L)'
;VLAGKTVTVDFALQSLLVYSANDMAYVLAEAVRPDWRDFVKDMNRTASQLGMTATHYVNPNGLFDPRQVTTARDIALLVTALLKDFPEYAHYFSQKTVAVGKRKLANRNALIRQMPDADGMKTGFVCNSGFNLVATATRDKRQLAAIVLGLNSGKARVDLAQMLLVDGFGRPTTGTVRPLAAIANSSLGSRLPIDMTKDVCRQKRGFMATYLDDVEGWGYSLGQYDTAQEADAVLRGLLLRAPGLDSGGRAGVIAMPGGKRFSALVWNLDQAGSLSACSAYRSANQTCEVMTPAFFGELASLAEKAAKNKKKSQAQGTGTTPTGKKKKKVTGQGN
;
A
#
# COMPACT_ATOMS: atom_id res chain seq x y z
N VAL A 1 3.73 19.96 3.42
CA VAL A 1 4.38 21.29 3.64
C VAL A 1 4.64 21.90 2.27
N LEU A 2 4.42 23.20 2.08
CA LEU A 2 4.74 23.84 0.80
C LEU A 2 6.24 23.79 0.57
N ALA A 3 6.68 23.53 -0.65
CA ALA A 3 8.10 23.51 -1.00
C ALA A 3 8.80 24.81 -0.52
N GLY A 4 9.99 24.67 0.06
CA GLY A 4 10.76 25.79 0.60
C GLY A 4 10.32 26.30 1.98
N LYS A 5 9.39 25.63 2.66
CA LYS A 5 9.03 25.94 4.07
C LYS A 5 9.65 24.94 5.03
N THR A 6 10.14 25.45 6.17
CA THR A 6 10.73 24.64 7.26
C THR A 6 9.67 24.27 8.28
N VAL A 7 9.78 23.06 8.84
CA VAL A 7 9.00 22.59 9.99
C VAL A 7 9.92 22.00 11.05
N THR A 8 9.48 21.98 12.31
CA THR A 8 10.24 21.32 13.38
C THR A 8 10.07 19.80 13.29
N VAL A 9 11.07 19.06 13.77
CA VAL A 9 11.01 17.58 13.86
C VAL A 9 9.82 17.14 14.72
N ASP A 10 9.60 17.81 15.85
CA ASP A 10 8.46 17.54 16.74
C ASP A 10 7.11 17.68 16.03
N PHE A 11 6.90 18.77 15.28
CA PHE A 11 5.67 18.96 14.50
C PHE A 11 5.49 17.90 13.42
N ALA A 12 6.57 17.55 12.72
CA ALA A 12 6.54 16.52 11.69
C ALA A 12 6.20 15.14 12.26
N LEU A 13 6.78 14.77 13.41
CA LEU A 13 6.47 13.54 14.14
C LEU A 13 5.02 13.52 14.62
N GLN A 14 4.51 14.58 15.25
CA GLN A 14 3.10 14.65 15.66
C GLN A 14 2.16 14.52 14.45
N SER A 15 2.45 15.25 13.37
CA SER A 15 1.63 15.20 12.14
C SER A 15 1.63 13.81 11.49
N LEU A 16 2.78 13.14 11.48
CA LEU A 16 2.94 11.78 10.97
C LEU A 16 2.22 10.75 11.86
N LEU A 17 2.46 10.79 13.18
CA LEU A 17 1.98 9.75 14.09
C LEU A 17 0.49 9.90 14.42
N VAL A 18 0.01 11.14 14.61
CA VAL A 18 -1.39 11.43 14.97
C VAL A 18 -2.30 11.45 13.73
N TYR A 19 -1.91 12.20 12.68
CA TYR A 19 -2.76 12.41 11.51
C TYR A 19 -2.37 11.56 10.29
N SER A 20 -1.22 10.87 10.31
CA SER A 20 -0.71 10.10 9.16
C SER A 20 -0.42 10.99 7.94
N ALA A 21 0.24 12.13 8.17
CA ALA A 21 0.68 13.03 7.11
C ALA A 21 1.82 12.38 6.29
N ASN A 22 1.50 11.89 5.09
CA ASN A 22 2.44 11.14 4.24
C ASN A 22 3.63 11.99 3.75
N ASP A 23 3.42 13.29 3.55
CA ASP A 23 4.47 14.24 3.19
C ASP A 23 5.50 14.38 4.31
N MET A 24 5.06 14.35 5.58
CA MET A 24 5.97 14.43 6.73
C MET A 24 6.89 13.22 6.84
N ALA A 25 6.47 12.04 6.35
CA ALA A 25 7.33 10.88 6.31
C ALA A 25 8.54 11.08 5.39
N TYR A 26 8.34 11.70 4.22
CA TYR A 26 9.44 12.05 3.32
C TYR A 26 10.31 13.17 3.89
N VAL A 27 9.71 14.23 4.45
CA VAL A 27 10.46 15.33 5.08
C VAL A 27 11.36 14.80 6.20
N LEU A 28 10.87 13.89 7.04
CA LEU A 28 11.67 13.26 8.09
C LEU A 28 12.75 12.34 7.52
N ALA A 29 12.44 11.55 6.50
CA ALA A 29 13.42 10.68 5.85
C ALA A 29 14.58 11.49 5.24
N GLU A 30 14.26 12.58 4.54
CA GLU A 30 15.23 13.48 3.89
C GLU A 30 16.01 14.34 4.90
N ALA A 31 15.45 14.57 6.10
CA ALA A 31 16.17 15.20 7.19
C ALA A 31 17.23 14.27 7.84
N VAL A 32 17.02 12.95 7.76
CA VAL A 32 17.97 11.95 8.29
C VAL A 32 18.99 11.52 7.24
N ARG A 33 18.59 11.43 5.97
CA ARG A 33 19.44 11.03 4.83
C ARG A 33 19.28 11.98 3.65
N PRO A 34 20.35 12.26 2.87
CA PRO A 34 20.24 13.13 1.69
C PRO A 34 19.23 12.67 0.63
N ASP A 35 19.04 11.35 0.47
CA ASP A 35 17.98 10.76 -0.36
C ASP A 35 17.10 9.85 0.53
N TRP A 36 15.78 9.99 0.42
CA TRP A 36 14.81 9.14 1.12
C TRP A 36 15.00 7.66 0.79
N ARG A 37 15.57 7.30 -0.36
CA ARG A 37 15.90 5.91 -0.71
C ARG A 37 16.95 5.32 0.21
N ASP A 38 17.91 6.12 0.68
CA ASP A 38 18.89 5.68 1.66
C ASP A 38 18.25 5.50 3.04
N PHE A 39 17.26 6.33 3.39
CA PHE A 39 16.45 6.11 4.59
C PHE A 39 15.66 4.79 4.51
N VAL A 40 15.12 4.42 3.34
CA VAL A 40 14.46 3.11 3.14
C VAL A 40 15.46 1.94 3.29
N LYS A 41 16.73 2.11 2.86
CA LYS A 41 17.78 1.11 3.15
C LYS A 41 17.99 0.96 4.66
N ASP A 42 17.99 2.05 5.40
CA ASP A 42 18.06 2.00 6.87
C ASP A 42 16.82 1.36 7.48
N MET A 43 15.61 1.65 7.01
CA MET A 43 14.38 0.99 7.47
C MET A 43 14.48 -0.54 7.33
N ASN A 44 14.95 -1.03 6.18
CA ASN A 44 15.13 -2.46 5.94
C ASN A 44 16.28 -3.05 6.78
N ARG A 45 17.37 -2.30 7.00
CA ARG A 45 18.46 -2.71 7.90
C ARG A 45 17.96 -2.87 9.33
N THR A 46 17.19 -1.90 9.83
CA THR A 46 16.56 -1.95 11.15
C THR A 46 15.59 -3.11 11.25
N ALA A 47 14.75 -3.33 10.23
CA ALA A 47 13.85 -4.48 10.19
C ALA A 47 14.62 -5.82 10.32
N SER A 48 15.72 -5.96 9.58
CA SER A 48 16.60 -7.13 9.68
C SER A 48 17.22 -7.28 11.07
N GLN A 49 17.72 -6.20 11.67
CA GLN A 49 18.31 -6.20 13.02
C GLN A 49 17.29 -6.58 14.10
N LEU A 50 16.02 -6.19 13.94
CA LEU A 50 14.91 -6.56 14.82
C LEU A 50 14.42 -8.00 14.59
N GLY A 51 14.93 -8.70 13.57
CA GLY A 51 14.49 -10.05 13.20
C GLY A 51 13.14 -10.08 12.47
N MET A 52 12.76 -9.00 11.80
CA MET A 52 11.53 -8.89 11.00
C MET A 52 11.69 -9.60 9.64
N THR A 53 11.69 -10.93 9.67
CA THR A 53 12.10 -11.79 8.53
C THR A 53 11.13 -11.82 7.36
N ALA A 54 9.92 -11.26 7.50
CA ALA A 54 8.90 -11.21 6.46
C ALA A 54 8.39 -9.78 6.24
N THR A 55 9.28 -8.80 6.45
CA THR A 55 9.03 -7.39 6.22
C THR A 55 9.99 -6.83 5.18
N HIS A 56 9.45 -6.01 4.27
CA HIS A 56 10.23 -5.22 3.34
C HIS A 56 9.57 -3.86 3.15
N TYR A 57 10.36 -2.79 3.25
CA TYR A 57 9.93 -1.41 3.04
C TYR A 57 10.47 -0.89 1.71
N VAL A 58 9.66 -0.14 0.98
CA VAL A 58 10.08 0.52 -0.27
C VAL A 58 9.88 2.03 -0.26
N ASN A 59 9.09 2.55 0.67
CA ASN A 59 8.89 3.98 0.84
C ASN A 59 8.71 4.36 2.32
N PRO A 60 8.96 5.63 2.70
CA PRO A 60 8.81 6.07 4.08
C PRO A 60 7.36 6.15 4.58
N ASN A 61 6.39 6.29 3.67
CA ASN A 61 5.04 6.73 4.03
C ASN A 61 3.97 5.63 4.05
N GLY A 62 4.28 4.42 3.60
CA GLY A 62 3.33 3.32 3.58
C GLY A 62 2.37 3.31 2.37
N LEU A 63 2.57 4.19 1.37
CA LEU A 63 1.77 4.13 0.14
C LEU A 63 2.00 2.80 -0.57
N PHE A 64 0.96 2.36 -1.29
CA PHE A 64 0.93 1.03 -1.86
C PHE A 64 2.06 0.82 -2.87
N ASP A 65 2.77 -0.27 -2.65
CA ASP A 65 3.73 -0.85 -3.57
C ASP A 65 3.71 -2.37 -3.34
N PRO A 66 3.67 -3.19 -4.40
CA PRO A 66 3.57 -4.65 -4.24
C PRO A 66 4.77 -5.30 -3.52
N ARG A 67 5.93 -4.64 -3.49
CA ARG A 67 7.13 -5.09 -2.75
C ARG A 67 7.05 -4.77 -1.26
N GLN A 68 6.21 -3.81 -0.88
CA GLN A 68 6.09 -3.36 0.51
C GLN A 68 5.15 -4.26 1.30
N VAL A 69 5.71 -5.05 2.20
CA VAL A 69 4.96 -6.04 2.98
C VAL A 69 5.48 -6.12 4.41
N THR A 70 4.64 -6.63 5.29
CA THR A 70 4.97 -6.90 6.70
C THR A 70 4.04 -8.00 7.22
N THR A 71 4.35 -8.56 8.38
CA THR A 71 3.45 -9.48 9.10
C THR A 71 3.04 -8.89 10.44
N ALA A 72 1.98 -9.44 11.05
CA ALA A 72 1.56 -9.06 12.40
C ALA A 72 2.66 -9.34 13.44
N ARG A 73 3.40 -10.44 13.28
CA ARG A 73 4.55 -10.79 14.12
C ARG A 73 5.65 -9.74 14.04
N ASP A 74 6.03 -9.36 12.83
CA ASP A 74 7.13 -8.41 12.63
C ASP A 74 6.78 -7.02 13.16
N ILE A 75 5.53 -6.58 12.95
CA ILE A 75 5.04 -5.36 13.57
C ILE A 75 5.03 -5.46 15.10
N ALA A 76 4.70 -6.62 15.69
CA ALA A 76 4.78 -6.80 17.13
C ALA A 76 6.21 -6.68 17.67
N LEU A 77 7.22 -7.15 16.91
CA LEU A 77 8.64 -6.93 17.24
C LEU A 77 9.00 -5.44 17.21
N LEU A 78 8.61 -4.73 16.16
CA LEU A 78 8.83 -3.29 16.03
C LEU A 78 8.18 -2.49 17.17
N VAL A 79 6.93 -2.81 17.50
CA VAL A 79 6.19 -2.17 18.61
C VAL A 79 6.89 -2.41 19.94
N THR A 80 7.34 -3.64 20.17
CA THR A 80 8.07 -4.01 21.40
C THR A 80 9.37 -3.22 21.51
N ALA A 81 10.13 -3.10 20.41
CA ALA A 81 11.34 -2.29 20.38
C ALA A 81 11.05 -0.81 20.65
N LEU A 82 10.04 -0.23 20.00
CA LEU A 82 9.65 1.18 20.23
C LEU A 82 9.27 1.46 21.69
N LEU A 83 8.45 0.60 22.29
CA LEU A 83 7.99 0.81 23.67
C LEU A 83 9.10 0.58 24.70
N LYS A 84 10.03 -0.31 24.43
CA LYS A 84 11.13 -0.64 25.34
C LYS A 84 12.31 0.32 25.23
N ASP A 85 12.72 0.62 24.00
CA ASP A 85 13.97 1.33 23.72
C ASP A 85 13.75 2.84 23.63
N PHE A 86 12.51 3.29 23.40
CA PHE A 86 12.15 4.71 23.26
C PHE A 86 10.86 5.13 24.02
N PRO A 87 10.72 4.77 25.31
CA PRO A 87 9.51 5.06 26.08
C PRO A 87 9.19 6.56 26.20
N GLU A 88 10.19 7.44 26.14
CA GLU A 88 10.04 8.90 26.18
C GLU A 88 9.18 9.45 25.04
N TYR A 89 9.09 8.75 23.91
CA TYR A 89 8.30 9.15 22.75
C TYR A 89 6.88 8.57 22.73
N ALA A 90 6.48 7.79 23.74
CA ALA A 90 5.13 7.21 23.83
C ALA A 90 4.02 8.27 23.76
N HIS A 91 4.30 9.49 24.25
CA HIS A 91 3.38 10.60 24.24
C HIS A 91 2.89 11.00 22.83
N TYR A 92 3.66 10.76 21.76
CA TYR A 92 3.20 11.04 20.40
C TYR A 92 2.00 10.18 19.99
N PHE A 93 1.94 8.94 20.47
CA PHE A 93 0.94 7.96 20.07
C PHE A 93 -0.39 8.11 20.82
N SER A 94 -0.34 8.64 22.05
CA SER A 94 -1.52 8.87 22.90
C SER A 94 -2.19 10.24 22.69
N GLN A 95 -1.55 11.14 21.94
CA GLN A 95 -2.12 12.45 21.60
C GLN A 95 -3.48 12.31 20.91
N LYS A 96 -4.50 13.00 21.43
CA LYS A 96 -5.86 12.99 20.87
C LYS A 96 -5.96 13.81 19.58
N THR A 97 -5.17 14.87 19.46
CA THR A 97 -5.18 15.79 18.32
C THR A 97 -3.80 16.40 18.09
N VAL A 98 -3.49 16.74 16.84
CA VAL A 98 -2.35 17.59 16.45
C VAL A 98 -2.86 18.92 15.88
N ALA A 99 -2.21 20.03 16.20
CA ALA A 99 -2.55 21.34 15.65
C ALA A 99 -1.76 21.60 14.36
N VAL A 100 -2.44 21.93 13.28
CA VAL A 100 -1.85 22.33 11.98
C VAL A 100 -2.39 23.71 11.62
N GLY A 101 -1.58 24.74 11.89
CA GLY A 101 -2.04 26.13 11.85
C GLY A 101 -3.22 26.33 12.81
N LYS A 102 -4.35 26.83 12.29
CA LYS A 102 -5.58 27.02 13.08
C LYS A 102 -6.45 25.76 13.21
N ARG A 103 -6.09 24.66 12.52
CA ARG A 103 -6.89 23.43 12.48
C ARG A 103 -6.41 22.45 13.53
N LYS A 104 -7.34 21.79 14.22
CA LYS A 104 -7.03 20.63 15.08
C LYS A 104 -7.44 19.36 14.34
N LEU A 105 -6.47 18.48 14.09
CA LEU A 105 -6.68 17.22 13.40
C LEU A 105 -6.70 16.09 14.43
N ALA A 106 -7.78 15.31 14.43
CA ALA A 106 -7.95 14.22 15.38
C ALA A 106 -7.03 13.04 15.07
N ASN A 107 -6.61 12.35 16.12
CA ASN A 107 -5.94 11.06 16.00
C ASN A 107 -6.86 10.06 15.28
N ARG A 108 -6.32 9.40 14.25
CA ARG A 108 -7.05 8.40 13.47
C ARG A 108 -7.33 7.12 14.25
N ASN A 109 -6.56 6.84 15.30
CA ASN A 109 -6.83 5.75 16.21
C ASN A 109 -8.01 6.11 17.13
N ALA A 110 -9.17 5.52 16.84
CA ALA A 110 -10.38 5.78 17.62
C ALA A 110 -10.30 5.19 19.04
N LEU A 111 -9.46 4.17 19.29
CA LEU A 111 -9.34 3.54 20.61
C LEU A 111 -8.87 4.51 21.69
N ILE A 112 -8.00 5.47 21.35
CA ILE A 112 -7.55 6.53 22.27
C ILE A 112 -8.72 7.32 22.88
N ARG A 113 -9.88 7.36 22.21
CA ARG A 113 -11.10 8.01 22.71
C ARG A 113 -12.13 7.05 23.28
N GLN A 114 -12.06 5.76 22.92
CA GLN A 114 -13.10 4.76 23.23
C GLN A 114 -12.72 3.85 24.39
N MET A 115 -11.43 3.65 24.64
CA MET A 115 -10.90 2.80 25.70
C MET A 115 -9.98 3.63 26.60
N PRO A 116 -10.34 3.84 27.89
CA PRO A 116 -9.56 4.69 28.80
C PRO A 116 -8.09 4.28 28.93
N ASP A 117 -7.82 2.97 28.89
CA ASP A 117 -6.48 2.41 29.05
C ASP A 117 -5.66 2.43 27.75
N ALA A 118 -6.24 2.83 26.62
CA ALA A 118 -5.55 2.85 25.33
C ALA A 118 -4.59 4.03 25.22
N ASP A 119 -3.34 3.74 24.89
CA ASP A 119 -2.23 4.70 24.86
C ASP A 119 -1.50 4.74 23.50
N GLY A 120 -1.97 3.99 22.51
CA GLY A 120 -1.40 4.00 21.16
C GLY A 120 -2.09 3.03 20.19
N MET A 121 -1.57 2.78 18.99
CA MET A 121 -0.39 3.42 18.41
C MET A 121 -0.71 4.00 17.04
N LYS A 122 -0.99 3.16 16.04
CA LYS A 122 -1.06 3.61 14.64
C LYS A 122 -2.09 2.85 13.83
N THR A 123 -2.91 3.60 13.10
CA THR A 123 -3.79 3.05 12.07
C THR A 123 -3.15 3.08 10.69
N GLY A 124 -3.48 2.10 9.84
CA GLY A 124 -3.13 2.07 8.42
C GLY A 124 -4.33 1.78 7.53
N PHE A 125 -4.36 2.35 6.33
CA PHE A 125 -5.34 2.02 5.31
C PHE A 125 -4.81 2.38 3.92
N VAL A 126 -4.72 1.37 3.06
CA VAL A 126 -4.77 1.50 1.60
C VAL A 126 -5.74 0.42 1.10
N CYS A 127 -6.33 0.61 -0.09
CA CYS A 127 -7.33 -0.33 -0.60
C CYS A 127 -6.85 -1.78 -0.60
N ASN A 128 -5.61 -2.01 -1.01
CA ASN A 128 -5.04 -3.35 -1.11
C ASN A 128 -4.82 -4.01 0.26
N SER A 129 -4.50 -3.23 1.30
CA SER A 129 -4.23 -3.75 2.65
C SER A 129 -5.47 -3.88 3.52
N GLY A 130 -6.59 -3.29 3.10
CA GLY A 130 -7.73 -3.06 3.99
C GLY A 130 -7.39 -2.14 5.17
N PHE A 131 -8.19 -2.27 6.23
CA PHE A 131 -8.10 -1.46 7.43
C PHE A 131 -7.23 -2.14 8.49
N ASN A 132 -6.12 -1.49 8.86
CA ASN A 132 -5.13 -2.01 9.80
C ASN A 132 -5.08 -1.15 11.08
N LEU A 133 -4.72 -1.76 12.20
CA LEU A 133 -4.51 -1.09 13.49
C LEU A 133 -3.47 -1.83 14.32
N VAL A 134 -2.49 -1.07 14.80
CA VAL A 134 -1.66 -1.41 15.95
C VAL A 134 -2.20 -0.61 17.13
N ALA A 135 -2.73 -1.31 18.12
CA ALA A 135 -3.25 -0.71 19.34
C ALA A 135 -2.38 -1.11 20.53
N THR A 136 -2.15 -0.18 21.44
CA THR A 136 -1.49 -0.44 22.72
C THR A 136 -2.38 0.07 23.85
N ALA A 137 -2.30 -0.60 25.00
CA ALA A 137 -2.99 -0.19 26.21
C ALA A 137 -2.19 -0.59 27.45
N THR A 138 -2.33 0.18 28.52
CA THR A 138 -1.66 -0.07 29.80
C THR A 138 -2.67 -0.07 30.94
N ARG A 139 -2.70 -1.16 31.71
CA ARG A 139 -3.55 -1.32 32.91
C ARG A 139 -2.72 -1.98 34.01
N ASP A 140 -2.76 -1.44 35.22
CA ASP A 140 -2.07 -2.02 36.40
C ASP A 140 -0.60 -2.38 36.15
N LYS A 141 0.14 -1.47 35.51
CA LYS A 141 1.56 -1.62 35.09
C LYS A 141 1.82 -2.73 34.06
N ARG A 142 0.78 -3.37 33.53
CA ARG A 142 0.86 -4.31 32.41
C ARG A 142 0.53 -3.58 31.12
N GLN A 143 1.43 -3.64 30.16
CA GLN A 143 1.23 -3.10 28.83
C GLN A 143 0.98 -4.23 27.82
N LEU A 144 -0.02 -4.06 26.96
CA LEU A 144 -0.38 -5.00 25.90
C LEU A 144 -0.44 -4.30 24.55
N ALA A 145 -0.15 -5.05 23.49
CA ALA A 145 -0.30 -4.61 22.11
C ALA A 145 -1.18 -5.60 21.33
N ALA A 146 -2.12 -5.07 20.53
CA ALA A 146 -2.95 -5.82 19.61
C ALA A 146 -2.67 -5.37 18.17
N ILE A 147 -2.24 -6.31 17.32
CA ILE A 147 -1.86 -6.05 15.93
C ILE A 147 -2.90 -6.69 15.03
N VAL A 148 -3.68 -5.86 14.35
CA VAL A 148 -4.81 -6.24 13.49
C VAL A 148 -4.55 -5.75 12.08
N LEU A 149 -4.51 -6.68 11.12
CA LEU A 149 -4.26 -6.40 9.70
C LEU A 149 -5.40 -6.96 8.85
N GLY A 150 -5.76 -6.27 7.77
CA GLY A 150 -6.64 -6.80 6.73
C GLY A 150 -8.12 -6.84 7.06
N LEU A 151 -8.66 -5.83 7.76
CA LEU A 151 -10.10 -5.78 8.08
C LEU A 151 -10.86 -5.00 7.00
N ASN A 152 -12.15 -5.27 6.86
CA ASN A 152 -12.99 -4.70 5.82
C ASN A 152 -13.51 -3.28 6.13
N SER A 153 -13.37 -2.79 7.36
CA SER A 153 -13.83 -1.47 7.77
C SER A 153 -13.02 -0.88 8.92
N GLY A 154 -13.04 0.46 9.03
CA GLY A 154 -12.39 1.19 10.11
C GLY A 154 -12.97 0.85 11.49
N LYS A 155 -14.27 0.54 11.57
CA LYS A 155 -14.91 0.08 12.80
C LYS A 155 -14.47 -1.35 13.17
N ALA A 156 -14.49 -2.29 12.22
CA ALA A 156 -14.16 -3.68 12.50
C ALA A 156 -12.72 -3.86 13.03
N ARG A 157 -11.73 -3.10 12.51
CA ARG A 157 -10.36 -3.14 13.07
C ARG A 157 -10.28 -2.65 14.52
N VAL A 158 -11.10 -1.67 14.88
CA VAL A 158 -11.12 -1.06 16.21
C VAL A 158 -11.81 -2.02 17.19
N ASP A 159 -12.96 -2.55 16.82
CA ASP A 159 -13.71 -3.52 17.63
C ASP A 159 -12.87 -4.77 17.90
N LEU A 160 -12.19 -5.32 16.88
CA LEU A 160 -11.33 -6.50 17.04
C LEU A 160 -10.11 -6.19 17.93
N ALA A 161 -9.46 -5.05 17.74
CA ALA A 161 -8.31 -4.67 18.58
C ALA A 161 -8.72 -4.46 20.04
N GLN A 162 -9.88 -3.83 20.29
CA GLN A 162 -10.43 -3.70 21.64
C GLN A 162 -10.71 -5.06 22.27
N MET A 163 -11.36 -5.97 21.52
CA MET A 163 -11.65 -7.32 21.99
C MET A 163 -10.37 -8.08 22.37
N LEU A 164 -9.33 -8.01 21.54
CA LEU A 164 -8.04 -8.64 21.81
C LEU A 164 -7.34 -8.07 23.05
N LEU A 165 -7.37 -6.75 23.24
CA LEU A 165 -6.79 -6.11 24.43
C LEU A 165 -7.56 -6.49 25.69
N VAL A 166 -8.89 -6.45 25.66
CA VAL A 166 -9.74 -6.83 26.79
C VAL A 166 -9.53 -8.30 27.16
N ASP A 167 -9.52 -9.22 26.18
CA ASP A 167 -9.19 -10.63 26.41
C ASP A 167 -7.78 -10.79 27.00
N GLY A 168 -6.80 -10.09 26.42
CA GLY A 168 -5.41 -10.14 26.89
C GLY A 168 -5.25 -9.71 28.36
N PHE A 169 -5.96 -8.66 28.78
CA PHE A 169 -5.96 -8.21 30.18
C PHE A 169 -6.68 -9.18 31.12
N GLY A 170 -7.71 -9.90 30.63
CA GLY A 170 -8.41 -10.93 31.41
C GLY A 170 -7.58 -12.20 31.66
N ARG A 171 -6.50 -12.42 30.89
CA ARG A 171 -5.60 -13.57 31.07
C ARG A 171 -4.59 -13.32 32.19
N PRO A 172 -4.25 -14.34 33.02
CA PRO A 172 -3.23 -14.22 34.05
C PRO A 172 -1.85 -13.93 33.43
N THR A 173 -1.02 -13.16 34.16
CA THR A 173 0.37 -12.87 33.77
C THR A 173 1.32 -14.03 34.05
N THR A 174 0.90 -14.98 34.88
CA THR A 174 1.66 -16.16 35.28
C THR A 174 1.37 -17.31 34.31
N GLY A 175 2.33 -17.63 33.44
CA GLY A 175 2.25 -18.74 32.49
C GLY A 175 3.39 -18.69 31.47
N THR A 176 3.60 -19.78 30.74
CA THR A 176 4.61 -19.84 29.66
C THR A 176 4.19 -18.95 28.50
N VAL A 177 4.69 -17.72 28.45
CA VAL A 177 4.52 -16.83 27.29
C VAL A 177 5.49 -17.26 26.20
N ARG A 178 4.96 -17.62 25.03
CA ARG A 178 5.81 -17.90 23.86
C ARG A 178 6.48 -16.58 23.41
N PRO A 179 7.82 -16.50 23.36
CA PRO A 179 8.50 -15.30 22.87
C PRO A 179 8.09 -14.97 21.43
N LEU A 180 7.99 -13.68 21.09
CA LEU A 180 7.68 -13.25 19.71
C LEU A 180 8.67 -13.83 18.69
N ALA A 181 9.94 -13.92 19.07
CA ALA A 181 10.99 -14.50 18.23
C ALA A 181 10.71 -15.97 17.85
N ALA A 182 10.04 -16.74 18.72
CA ALA A 182 9.69 -18.15 18.50
C ALA A 182 8.45 -18.35 17.60
N ILE A 183 7.72 -17.27 17.26
CA ILE A 183 6.67 -17.32 16.25
C ILE A 183 7.34 -17.33 14.87
N ALA A 184 7.19 -18.41 14.10
CA ALA A 184 7.77 -18.48 12.76
C ALA A 184 6.95 -17.65 11.75
N ASN A 185 7.65 -16.92 10.86
CA ASN A 185 7.06 -16.36 9.65
C ASN A 185 7.13 -17.37 8.50
N SER A 186 6.25 -17.22 7.52
CA SER A 186 6.51 -17.74 6.17
C SER A 186 7.66 -16.96 5.53
N SER A 187 8.47 -17.60 4.70
CA SER A 187 9.53 -16.91 3.94
C SER A 187 8.93 -15.78 3.09
N LEU A 188 9.65 -14.65 3.00
CA LEU A 188 9.23 -13.50 2.21
C LEU A 188 8.96 -13.93 0.75
N GLY A 189 7.79 -13.55 0.22
CA GLY A 189 7.37 -13.91 -1.14
C GLY A 189 6.85 -15.34 -1.34
N SER A 190 6.78 -16.19 -0.30
CA SER A 190 6.17 -17.52 -0.42
C SER A 190 4.64 -17.49 -0.36
N ARG A 191 4.06 -16.39 0.13
CA ARG A 191 2.62 -16.13 0.13
C ARG A 191 2.37 -14.71 -0.31
N LEU A 192 1.47 -14.54 -1.27
CA LEU A 192 1.02 -13.24 -1.69
C LEU A 192 0.03 -12.68 -0.67
N PRO A 193 0.19 -11.42 -0.23
CA PRO A 193 -0.84 -10.75 0.55
C PRO A 193 -2.16 -10.71 -0.23
N ILE A 194 -3.27 -10.98 0.44
CA ILE A 194 -4.61 -10.85 -0.16
C ILE A 194 -4.83 -9.38 -0.52
N ASP A 195 -5.26 -9.12 -1.75
CA ASP A 195 -5.65 -7.76 -2.17
C ASP A 195 -7.11 -7.51 -1.78
N MET A 196 -7.31 -6.64 -0.80
CA MET A 196 -8.64 -6.29 -0.28
C MET A 196 -9.40 -5.26 -1.12
N THR A 197 -8.84 -4.77 -2.23
CA THR A 197 -9.41 -3.63 -2.97
C THR A 197 -10.86 -3.85 -3.35
N LYS A 198 -11.23 -5.06 -3.78
CA LYS A 198 -12.61 -5.41 -4.14
C LYS A 198 -13.58 -5.36 -2.96
N ASP A 199 -13.09 -5.66 -1.75
CA ASP A 199 -13.91 -5.71 -0.54
C ASP A 199 -14.10 -4.33 0.06
N VAL A 200 -13.04 -3.51 0.10
CA VAL A 200 -13.02 -2.22 0.83
C VAL A 200 -13.15 -0.99 -0.07
N CYS A 201 -12.76 -1.08 -1.34
CA CYS A 201 -12.75 0.01 -2.31
C CYS A 201 -13.49 -0.40 -3.58
N ARG A 202 -14.74 -0.84 -3.44
CA ARG A 202 -15.59 -1.40 -4.52
C ARG A 202 -15.63 -0.60 -5.84
N GLN A 203 -15.40 0.72 -5.77
CA GLN A 203 -15.38 1.60 -6.94
C GLN A 203 -14.00 1.76 -7.60
N LYS A 204 -12.91 1.41 -6.90
CA LYS A 204 -11.58 1.40 -7.50
C LYS A 204 -11.39 0.09 -8.24
N ARG A 205 -10.89 0.20 -9.47
CA ARG A 205 -10.23 -0.93 -10.12
C ARG A 205 -9.06 -1.34 -9.22
N GLY A 206 -8.81 -2.66 -9.10
CA GLY A 206 -7.62 -3.17 -8.41
C GLY A 206 -6.33 -2.62 -9.05
N PHE A 207 -5.19 -3.23 -8.78
CA PHE A 207 -3.91 -2.90 -9.44
C PHE A 207 -3.90 -2.97 -11.00
N MET A 208 -5.06 -3.16 -11.62
CA MET A 208 -5.25 -3.49 -13.01
C MET A 208 -5.43 -2.24 -13.86
N ALA A 209 -4.39 -2.00 -14.66
CA ALA A 209 -4.20 -0.97 -15.68
C ALA A 209 -3.71 0.37 -15.12
N THR A 210 -2.38 0.45 -14.92
CA THR A 210 -1.69 1.74 -15.08
C THR A 210 -1.95 2.24 -16.51
N TYR A 211 -2.26 3.53 -16.66
CA TYR A 211 -2.36 4.13 -17.98
C TYR A 211 -0.99 4.12 -18.64
N LEU A 212 -0.93 3.81 -19.93
CA LEU A 212 0.34 3.80 -20.67
C LEU A 212 1.08 5.15 -20.58
N ASP A 213 0.34 6.22 -20.34
CA ASP A 213 0.81 7.59 -20.13
C ASP A 213 1.74 7.74 -18.90
N ASP A 214 1.68 6.83 -17.93
CA ASP A 214 2.54 6.83 -16.73
C ASP A 214 3.84 6.01 -16.90
N VAL A 215 4.03 5.36 -18.05
CA VAL A 215 5.14 4.43 -18.31
C VAL A 215 6.21 5.10 -19.15
N GLU A 216 7.37 5.33 -18.53
CA GLU A 216 8.51 6.02 -19.14
C GLU A 216 9.85 5.44 -18.66
N GLY A 217 10.95 5.91 -19.26
CA GLY A 217 12.31 5.52 -18.89
C GLY A 217 12.69 4.12 -19.36
N TRP A 218 13.64 3.49 -18.67
CA TRP A 218 13.95 2.08 -18.88
C TRP A 218 13.11 1.21 -17.94
N GLY A 219 12.98 -0.06 -18.29
CA GLY A 219 12.27 -1.02 -17.47
C GLY A 219 12.46 -2.45 -17.95
N TYR A 220 11.60 -3.33 -17.48
CA TYR A 220 11.50 -4.69 -17.96
C TYR A 220 10.09 -5.25 -17.85
N SER A 221 9.81 -6.28 -18.65
CA SER A 221 8.62 -7.10 -18.56
C SER A 221 8.96 -8.49 -18.04
N LEU A 222 8.13 -8.98 -17.12
CA LEU A 222 8.20 -10.36 -16.62
C LEU A 222 7.31 -11.32 -17.43
N GLY A 223 6.75 -10.85 -18.54
CA GLY A 223 5.93 -11.65 -19.45
C GLY A 223 4.60 -11.01 -19.79
N GLN A 224 3.82 -11.74 -20.60
CA GLN A 224 2.48 -11.36 -21.02
C GLN A 224 1.48 -12.48 -20.72
N TYR A 225 0.33 -12.11 -20.18
CA TYR A 225 -0.68 -13.03 -19.66
C TYR A 225 -2.05 -12.72 -20.26
N ASP A 226 -2.95 -13.69 -20.21
CA ASP A 226 -4.29 -13.56 -20.80
C ASP A 226 -5.19 -12.67 -19.94
N THR A 227 -5.00 -12.75 -18.63
CA THR A 227 -5.74 -11.92 -17.67
C THR A 227 -4.81 -10.98 -16.93
N ALA A 228 -5.38 -9.83 -16.59
CA ALA A 228 -4.69 -8.85 -15.79
C ALA A 228 -4.37 -9.45 -14.40
N GLN A 229 -5.29 -10.22 -13.80
CA GLN A 229 -5.12 -10.81 -12.48
C GLN A 229 -3.95 -11.79 -12.40
N GLU A 230 -3.75 -12.57 -13.46
CA GLU A 230 -2.61 -13.48 -13.58
C GLU A 230 -1.30 -12.69 -13.68
N ALA A 231 -1.26 -11.66 -14.53
CA ALA A 231 -0.09 -10.77 -14.63
C ALA A 231 0.26 -10.12 -13.29
N ASP A 232 -0.73 -9.66 -12.52
CA ASP A 232 -0.54 -9.08 -11.18
C ASP A 232 0.02 -10.11 -10.20
N ALA A 233 -0.58 -11.31 -10.15
CA ALA A 233 -0.14 -12.36 -9.24
C ALA A 233 1.32 -12.76 -9.51
N VAL A 234 1.71 -12.91 -10.78
CA VAL A 234 3.10 -13.23 -11.15
C VAL A 234 4.03 -12.08 -10.80
N LEU A 235 3.68 -10.85 -11.18
CA LEU A 235 4.48 -9.66 -10.88
C LEU A 235 4.76 -9.57 -9.37
N ARG A 236 3.72 -9.59 -8.54
CA ARG A 236 3.84 -9.49 -7.08
C ARG A 236 4.67 -10.62 -6.50
N GLY A 237 4.50 -11.84 -7.02
CA GLY A 237 5.23 -13.01 -6.53
C GLY A 237 6.73 -12.91 -6.80
N LEU A 238 7.09 -12.47 -8.01
CA LEU A 238 8.49 -12.32 -8.41
C LEU A 238 9.17 -11.13 -7.74
N LEU A 239 8.45 -10.02 -7.59
CA LEU A 239 8.97 -8.83 -6.91
C LEU A 239 9.28 -9.10 -5.43
N LEU A 240 8.42 -9.85 -4.72
CA LEU A 240 8.64 -10.18 -3.32
C LEU A 240 9.79 -11.16 -3.07
N ARG A 241 10.20 -11.94 -4.08
CA ARG A 241 11.34 -12.86 -3.98
C ARG A 241 12.68 -12.15 -4.16
N ALA A 242 12.69 -10.99 -4.82
CA ALA A 242 13.89 -10.21 -5.09
C ALA A 242 13.65 -8.70 -4.87
N PRO A 243 13.19 -8.27 -3.69
CA PRO A 243 12.62 -6.93 -3.51
C PRO A 243 13.63 -5.77 -3.61
N GLY A 244 14.94 -6.07 -3.63
CA GLY A 244 16.00 -5.08 -3.83
C GLY A 244 16.49 -4.96 -5.28
N LEU A 245 16.06 -5.84 -6.18
CA LEU A 245 16.61 -5.97 -7.53
C LEU A 245 16.23 -4.79 -8.45
N ASP A 246 15.08 -4.19 -8.18
CA ASP A 246 14.43 -3.16 -9.00
C ASP A 246 14.10 -1.90 -8.18
N SER A 247 14.89 -1.68 -7.12
CA SER A 247 14.70 -0.57 -6.18
C SER A 247 14.57 0.79 -6.89
N GLY A 248 13.48 1.49 -6.62
CA GLY A 248 13.16 2.79 -7.22
C GLY A 248 12.30 2.74 -8.49
N GLY A 249 12.20 1.60 -9.17
CA GLY A 249 11.29 1.42 -10.31
C GLY A 249 9.82 1.38 -9.87
N ARG A 250 8.90 1.74 -10.77
CA ARG A 250 7.45 1.59 -10.56
C ARG A 250 6.99 0.27 -11.14
N ALA A 251 6.23 -0.51 -10.37
CA ALA A 251 5.66 -1.77 -10.82
C ALA A 251 4.18 -1.62 -11.18
N GLY A 252 3.71 -2.38 -12.18
CA GLY A 252 2.34 -2.28 -12.68
C GLY A 252 1.99 -3.31 -13.73
N VAL A 253 0.70 -3.51 -13.94
CA VAL A 253 0.18 -4.29 -15.06
C VAL A 253 -0.46 -3.35 -16.08
N ILE A 254 -0.03 -3.48 -17.33
CA ILE A 254 -0.58 -2.73 -18.46
C ILE A 254 -1.35 -3.64 -19.41
N ALA A 255 -2.39 -3.12 -20.05
CA ALA A 255 -3.03 -3.80 -21.18
C ALA A 255 -2.23 -3.53 -22.45
N MET A 256 -1.83 -4.59 -23.16
CA MET A 256 -1.10 -4.45 -24.41
C MET A 256 -2.00 -3.90 -25.53
N PRO A 257 -1.45 -3.17 -26.52
CA PRO A 257 -2.21 -2.73 -27.70
C PRO A 257 -2.99 -3.89 -28.35
N GLY A 258 -4.27 -3.66 -28.66
CA GLY A 258 -5.21 -4.71 -29.09
C GLY A 258 -6.01 -5.36 -27.96
N GLY A 259 -5.66 -5.09 -26.68
CA GLY A 259 -6.51 -5.31 -25.51
C GLY A 259 -6.75 -6.77 -25.09
N LYS A 260 -6.07 -7.73 -25.72
CA LYS A 260 -6.24 -9.18 -25.44
C LYS A 260 -5.22 -9.76 -24.48
N ARG A 261 -4.13 -9.04 -24.18
CA ARG A 261 -3.04 -9.51 -23.30
C ARG A 261 -2.63 -8.42 -22.33
N PHE A 262 -2.07 -8.83 -21.21
CA PHE A 262 -1.61 -7.95 -20.14
C PHE A 262 -0.14 -8.21 -19.84
N SER A 263 0.66 -7.16 -19.71
CA SER A 263 2.08 -7.29 -19.37
C SER A 263 2.35 -6.88 -17.94
N ALA A 264 3.13 -7.70 -17.24
CA ALA A 264 3.68 -7.44 -15.92
C ALA A 264 4.97 -6.64 -16.08
N LEU A 265 4.98 -5.37 -15.65
CA LEU A 265 6.08 -4.44 -15.90
C LEU A 265 6.67 -3.85 -14.64
N VAL A 266 7.95 -3.53 -14.73
CA VAL A 266 8.61 -2.49 -13.92
C VAL A 266 9.21 -1.46 -14.86
N TRP A 267 9.02 -0.18 -14.57
CA TRP A 267 9.53 0.94 -15.37
C TRP A 267 10.12 2.05 -14.50
N ASN A 268 10.57 3.14 -15.11
CA ASN A 268 11.28 4.23 -14.44
C ASN A 268 12.56 3.76 -13.73
N LEU A 269 13.24 2.81 -14.35
CA LEU A 269 14.61 2.40 -14.02
C LEU A 269 15.58 3.09 -14.97
N ASP A 270 16.86 2.99 -14.67
CA ASP A 270 17.93 3.25 -15.65
C ASP A 270 18.24 1.98 -16.46
N GLN A 271 19.11 2.13 -17.46
CA GLN A 271 19.50 1.04 -18.35
C GLN A 271 20.21 -0.08 -17.57
N ALA A 272 21.13 0.27 -16.67
CA ALA A 272 21.94 -0.68 -15.93
C ALA A 272 21.08 -1.53 -14.97
N GLY A 273 20.17 -0.89 -14.23
CA GLY A 273 19.22 -1.54 -13.33
C GLY A 273 18.27 -2.46 -14.07
N SER A 274 17.78 -2.04 -15.24
CA SER A 274 16.91 -2.87 -16.09
C SER A 274 17.61 -4.13 -16.61
N LEU A 275 18.86 -3.99 -17.07
CA LEU A 275 19.68 -5.12 -17.53
C LEU A 275 20.04 -6.07 -16.39
N SER A 276 20.47 -5.53 -15.25
CA SER A 276 20.80 -6.30 -14.04
C SER A 276 19.60 -7.10 -13.54
N ALA A 277 18.43 -6.45 -13.45
CA ALA A 277 17.20 -7.10 -13.03
C ALA A 277 16.82 -8.26 -13.94
N CYS A 278 16.83 -8.05 -15.27
CA CYS A 278 16.55 -9.13 -16.19
C CYS A 278 17.58 -10.26 -16.16
N SER A 279 18.87 -9.95 -15.97
CA SER A 279 19.89 -10.98 -15.79
C SER A 279 19.59 -11.86 -14.57
N ALA A 280 19.25 -11.25 -13.44
CA ALA A 280 18.90 -11.98 -12.22
C ALA A 280 17.64 -12.84 -12.39
N TYR A 281 16.56 -12.30 -12.98
CA TYR A 281 15.35 -13.08 -13.24
C TYR A 281 15.60 -14.26 -14.19
N ARG A 282 16.36 -14.06 -15.28
CA ARG A 282 16.71 -15.14 -16.20
C ARG A 282 17.57 -16.21 -15.53
N SER A 283 18.51 -15.83 -14.65
CA SER A 283 19.30 -16.78 -13.87
C SER A 283 18.45 -17.64 -12.91
N ALA A 284 17.30 -17.10 -12.47
CA ALA A 284 16.30 -17.81 -11.68
C ALA A 284 15.22 -18.52 -12.55
N ASN A 285 15.51 -18.74 -13.84
CA ASN A 285 14.62 -19.37 -14.81
C ASN A 285 13.25 -18.66 -14.93
N GLN A 286 13.24 -17.33 -14.81
CA GLN A 286 12.06 -16.49 -15.02
C GLN A 286 12.15 -15.75 -16.35
N THR A 287 11.00 -15.51 -16.98
CA THR A 287 10.90 -14.64 -18.16
C THR A 287 11.26 -13.22 -17.77
N CYS A 288 12.16 -12.60 -18.55
CA CYS A 288 12.40 -11.17 -18.45
C CYS A 288 12.83 -10.59 -19.80
N GLU A 289 12.20 -9.49 -20.20
CA GLU A 289 12.52 -8.73 -21.40
C GLU A 289 12.77 -7.26 -21.04
N VAL A 290 13.92 -6.72 -21.45
CA VAL A 290 14.27 -5.32 -21.15
C VAL A 290 13.46 -4.39 -22.05
N MET A 291 12.86 -3.38 -21.44
CA MET A 291 12.05 -2.36 -22.11
C MET A 291 12.84 -1.06 -22.18
N THR A 292 12.94 -0.52 -23.39
CA THR A 292 13.67 0.73 -23.67
C THR A 292 12.71 1.92 -23.63
N PRO A 293 13.22 3.16 -23.44
CA PRO A 293 12.41 4.36 -23.56
C PRO A 293 11.68 4.46 -24.91
N ALA A 294 12.34 4.04 -25.99
CA ALA A 294 11.75 4.03 -27.34
C ALA A 294 10.56 3.07 -27.43
N PHE A 295 10.67 1.87 -26.82
CA PHE A 295 9.59 0.90 -26.79
C PHE A 295 8.37 1.42 -26.00
N PHE A 296 8.58 2.04 -24.83
CA PHE A 296 7.47 2.65 -24.10
C PHE A 296 6.81 3.80 -24.88
N GLY A 297 7.60 4.61 -25.58
CA GLY A 297 7.07 5.63 -26.48
C GLY A 297 6.21 5.06 -27.61
N GLU A 298 6.63 3.93 -28.20
CA GLU A 298 5.83 3.23 -29.22
C GLU A 298 4.54 2.65 -28.65
N LEU A 299 4.60 2.00 -27.48
CA LEU A 299 3.42 1.47 -26.80
C LEU A 299 2.39 2.56 -26.50
N ALA A 300 2.82 3.73 -26.01
CA ALA A 300 1.95 4.88 -25.78
C ALA A 300 1.28 5.35 -27.09
N SER A 301 2.04 5.47 -28.17
CA SER A 301 1.51 5.85 -29.49
C SER A 301 0.46 4.86 -30.01
N LEU A 302 0.71 3.55 -29.88
CA LEU A 302 -0.21 2.50 -30.29
C LEU A 302 -1.50 2.52 -29.46
N ALA A 303 -1.39 2.78 -28.15
CA ALA A 303 -2.55 2.91 -27.26
C ALA A 303 -3.45 4.07 -27.64
N GLU A 304 -2.87 5.24 -27.93
CA GLU A 304 -3.63 6.40 -28.40
C GLU A 304 -4.38 6.10 -29.70
N LYS A 305 -3.70 5.47 -30.68
CA LYS A 305 -4.31 5.08 -31.96
C LYS A 305 -5.46 4.11 -31.74
N ALA A 306 -5.30 3.10 -30.87
CA ALA A 306 -6.35 2.16 -30.52
C ALA A 306 -7.55 2.85 -29.83
N ALA A 307 -7.29 3.80 -28.92
CA ALA A 307 -8.33 4.58 -28.27
C ALA A 307 -9.11 5.47 -29.25
N LYS A 308 -8.41 6.13 -30.19
CA LYS A 308 -9.02 6.92 -31.28
C LYS A 308 -9.89 6.03 -32.19
N ASN A 309 -9.42 4.84 -32.54
CA ASN A 309 -10.17 3.89 -33.37
C ASN A 309 -11.41 3.34 -32.65
N LYS A 310 -11.32 3.05 -31.35
CA LYS A 310 -12.47 2.60 -30.54
C LYS A 310 -13.54 3.69 -30.39
N LYS A 311 -13.13 4.96 -30.27
CA LYS A 311 -14.06 6.11 -30.30
C LYS A 311 -14.72 6.26 -31.68
N LYS A 312 -13.98 6.08 -32.78
CA LYS A 312 -14.54 6.09 -34.15
C LYS A 312 -15.53 4.94 -34.38
N SER A 313 -15.22 3.73 -33.95
CA SER A 313 -16.12 2.57 -34.08
C SER A 313 -17.38 2.70 -33.22
N GLN A 314 -17.28 3.32 -32.04
CA GLN A 314 -18.46 3.63 -31.21
C GLN A 314 -19.31 4.78 -31.78
N ALA A 315 -18.69 5.77 -32.44
CA ALA A 315 -19.41 6.84 -33.14
C ALA A 315 -20.05 6.39 -34.46
N GLN A 316 -19.52 5.35 -35.11
CA GLN A 316 -20.09 4.76 -36.33
C GLN A 316 -21.17 3.70 -36.04
N GLY A 317 -21.26 3.19 -34.81
CA GLY A 317 -22.27 2.21 -34.39
C GLY A 317 -23.64 2.79 -33.98
N THR A 318 -23.85 4.10 -34.05
CA THR A 318 -25.13 4.77 -33.73
C THR A 318 -25.96 5.14 -34.97
N GLY A 319 -25.64 4.59 -36.14
CA GLY A 319 -26.35 4.83 -37.39
C GLY A 319 -27.24 3.67 -37.84
N THR A 320 -28.42 3.47 -37.20
CA THR A 320 -29.57 2.78 -37.83
C THR A 320 -30.91 3.24 -37.23
N THR A 321 -31.60 4.07 -38.03
CA THR A 321 -33.05 4.27 -38.26
C THR A 321 -34.02 4.59 -37.10
N PRO A 322 -34.80 5.70 -37.19
CA PRO A 322 -35.88 6.02 -36.25
C PRO A 322 -37.20 5.32 -36.62
N THR A 323 -37.66 4.36 -35.81
CA THR A 323 -39.05 3.90 -35.87
C THR A 323 -39.94 4.80 -35.02
N GLY A 324 -40.81 5.55 -35.69
CA GLY A 324 -41.69 6.55 -35.10
C GLY A 324 -42.66 6.01 -34.05
N LYS A 325 -42.79 6.75 -32.94
CA LYS A 325 -43.95 6.66 -32.06
C LYS A 325 -44.92 7.79 -32.41
N LYS A 326 -46.02 7.43 -33.06
CA LYS A 326 -47.19 8.30 -33.27
C LYS A 326 -47.70 8.78 -31.91
N LYS A 327 -47.82 10.10 -31.76
CA LYS A 327 -48.63 10.75 -30.73
C LYS A 327 -50.10 10.34 -30.92
N LYS A 328 -50.74 9.77 -29.90
CA LYS A 328 -52.20 9.82 -29.75
C LYS A 328 -52.53 10.58 -28.46
N LYS A 329 -53.07 11.79 -28.66
CA LYS A 329 -53.90 12.50 -27.68
C LYS A 329 -55.21 11.71 -27.54
N VAL A 330 -55.68 11.56 -26.31
CA VAL A 330 -57.11 11.33 -26.03
C VAL A 330 -57.47 12.21 -24.84
N THR A 331 -58.48 13.05 -25.07
CA THR A 331 -59.18 13.89 -24.08
C THR A 331 -60.59 13.33 -23.90
N GLY A 332 -61.01 13.18 -22.64
CA GLY A 332 -62.36 13.55 -22.19
C GLY A 332 -63.40 12.46 -21.89
N GLN A 333 -64.22 12.77 -20.87
CA GLN A 333 -65.44 12.13 -20.33
C GLN A 333 -65.19 10.95 -19.36
N GLY A 334 -65.67 10.94 -18.12
CA GLY A 334 -66.81 11.64 -17.53
C GLY A 334 -67.90 10.62 -17.18
N ASN A 335 -67.79 10.04 -15.98
CA ASN A 335 -68.85 9.69 -15.03
C ASN A 335 -68.22 9.11 -13.77
#